data_AF-A0A3N5SRS4-F1
#
_entry.id   AF-A0A3N5SRS4-F1
#
_cell.length_a   1.000
_cell.length_b   1.000
_cell.length_c   1.000
_cell.angle_alpha   90.00
_cell.angle_beta   90.00
_cell.angle_gamma   90.00
#
_symmetry.space_group_name_H-M   'P 1'
#
loop_
_entity.id
_entity.type
_entity.pdbx_description
1 polymer ?
#
loop_
_entity_poly.entity_id
_entity_poly.type
_entity_poly.pdbx_seq_one_letter_code
_entity_poly.pdbx_strand_id
1 'polypeptide(L)'
;MKIKGIVWLGTRTDRFEQMTDFCRDLLGLSQRLLEPGFAVFDLPNGDVLEVFGPQQSVNAFMDHPVAGFLVDDIAAARCEMEAKGIEFIVPIHGDFDDYRWTHFRAPDGFVYELTYSTSHPAIAE
;
A
#
# COMPACT_ATOMS: atom_id res chain seq x y z
N MET A 1 -8.16 -16.21 7.17
CA MET A 1 -7.92 -15.01 6.35
C MET A 1 -8.40 -15.23 4.91
N LYS A 2 -9.09 -14.26 4.29
CA LYS A 2 -9.41 -14.27 2.84
C LYS A 2 -8.71 -13.08 2.16
N ILE A 3 -7.83 -13.36 1.19
CA ILE A 3 -7.25 -12.32 0.31
C ILE A 3 -8.28 -11.98 -0.77
N LYS A 4 -8.54 -10.69 -0.97
CA LYS A 4 -9.52 -10.17 -1.93
C LYS A 4 -8.88 -9.68 -3.24
N GLY A 5 -7.62 -9.24 -3.17
CA GLY A 5 -6.90 -8.74 -4.33
C GLY A 5 -5.55 -8.12 -3.97
N ILE A 6 -4.80 -7.74 -4.98
CA ILE A 6 -3.66 -6.82 -4.84
C ILE A 6 -4.21 -5.45 -5.18
N VAL A 7 -4.33 -4.57 -4.18
CA VAL A 7 -5.13 -3.33 -4.31
C VAL A 7 -4.33 -2.05 -4.09
N TRP A 8 -3.07 -2.21 -3.69
CA TRP A 8 -2.18 -1.10 -3.41
C TRP A 8 -0.79 -1.40 -3.94
N LEU A 9 -0.16 -0.39 -4.53
CA LEU A 9 1.25 -0.41 -4.90
C LEU A 9 1.89 0.87 -4.35
N GLY A 10 2.86 0.71 -3.47
CA GLY A 10 3.72 1.82 -3.05
C GLY A 10 5.05 1.77 -3.75
N THR A 11 5.60 2.92 -4.13
CA THR A 11 6.97 3.02 -4.63
C THR A 11 7.70 4.20 -4.02
N ARG A 12 8.98 4.02 -3.71
CA ARG A 12 9.86 5.06 -3.17
C ARG A 12 10.93 5.42 -4.18
N THR A 13 11.17 6.72 -4.39
CA THR A 13 12.12 7.18 -5.41
C THR A 13 12.68 8.57 -5.12
N ASP A 14 13.98 8.76 -5.39
CA ASP A 14 14.64 10.07 -5.38
C ASP A 14 14.25 10.92 -6.60
N ARG A 15 13.60 10.32 -7.60
CA ARG A 15 13.12 10.99 -8.81
C ARG A 15 11.62 11.25 -8.72
N PHE A 16 11.18 11.78 -7.58
CA PHE A 16 9.78 11.95 -7.23
C PHE A 16 8.98 12.64 -8.35
N GLU A 17 9.41 13.83 -8.77
CA GLU A 17 8.72 14.61 -9.83
C GLU A 17 8.61 13.82 -11.14
N GLN A 18 9.70 13.17 -11.58
CA GLN A 18 9.71 12.37 -12.81
C GLN A 18 8.75 11.18 -12.73
N MET A 19 8.66 10.53 -11.57
CA MET A 19 7.74 9.41 -11.37
C MET A 19 6.29 9.88 -11.32
N THR A 20 5.99 11.01 -10.67
CA THR A 20 4.64 11.57 -10.63
C THR A 20 4.19 12.03 -12.02
N ASP A 21 5.07 12.62 -12.80
CA ASP A 21 4.79 13.03 -14.18
C ASP A 21 4.58 11.80 -15.08
N PHE A 22 5.38 10.76 -14.91
CA PHE A 22 5.16 9.48 -15.60
C PHE A 22 3.78 8.88 -15.29
N CYS A 23 3.38 8.82 -14.02
CA CYS A 23 2.07 8.30 -13.61
C CYS A 23 0.92 9.12 -14.20
N ARG A 24 1.02 10.45 -14.14
CA ARG A 24 -0.03 11.36 -14.58
C ARG A 24 -0.11 11.46 -16.11
N ASP A 25 1.02 11.77 -16.76
CA ASP A 25 1.04 12.22 -18.15
C ASP A 25 1.21 11.06 -19.13
N LEU A 26 1.95 10.02 -18.75
CA LEU A 26 2.16 8.85 -19.61
C LEU A 26 1.18 7.71 -19.32
N LEU A 27 1.00 7.35 -18.04
CA LEU A 27 0.05 6.30 -17.67
C LEU A 27 -1.40 6.81 -17.63
N GLY A 28 -1.61 8.13 -17.58
CA GLY A 28 -2.96 8.71 -17.58
C GLY A 28 -3.73 8.47 -16.28
N LEU A 29 -3.04 8.23 -15.17
CA LEU A 29 -3.69 7.95 -13.89
C LEU A 29 -4.26 9.22 -13.25
N SER A 30 -5.38 9.05 -12.54
CA SER A 30 -6.02 10.16 -11.83
C SER A 30 -5.25 10.48 -10.56
N GLN A 31 -4.64 11.66 -10.49
CA GLN A 31 -3.92 12.13 -9.29
C GLN A 31 -4.91 12.60 -8.23
N ARG A 32 -5.12 11.78 -7.19
CA ARG A 32 -6.01 12.09 -6.07
C ARG A 32 -5.40 13.07 -5.08
N LEU A 33 -4.10 12.93 -4.81
CA LEU A 33 -3.36 13.77 -3.86
C LEU A 33 -1.96 14.06 -4.39
N LEU A 34 -1.48 15.28 -4.15
CA LEU A 34 -0.08 15.64 -4.35
C LEU A 34 0.36 16.65 -3.28
N GLU A 35 1.33 16.22 -2.50
CA GLU A 35 2.00 16.97 -1.45
C GLU A 35 3.52 16.91 -1.67
N PRO A 36 4.33 17.74 -0.99
CA PRO A 36 5.78 17.66 -1.11
C PRO A 36 6.33 16.26 -0.79
N GLY A 37 6.78 15.56 -1.82
CA GLY A 37 7.33 14.21 -1.72
C GLY A 37 6.29 13.11 -1.48
N PHE A 38 4.99 13.36 -1.64
CA PHE A 38 3.98 12.31 -1.56
C PHE A 38 2.89 12.51 -2.62
N ALA A 39 2.59 11.48 -3.38
CA ALA A 39 1.52 11.51 -4.38
C ALA A 39 0.70 10.24 -4.33
N VAL A 40 -0.59 10.39 -4.61
CA VAL A 40 -1.53 9.27 -4.64
C VAL A 40 -2.32 9.30 -5.94
N PHE A 41 -2.35 8.16 -6.62
CA PHE A 41 -3.03 7.95 -7.89
C PHE A 41 -4.07 6.86 -7.77
N ASP A 42 -5.26 7.10 -8.29
CA ASP A 42 -6.33 6.11 -8.35
C ASP A 42 -6.29 5.37 -9.68
N LEU A 43 -6.43 4.05 -9.64
CA LEU A 43 -6.60 3.20 -10.81
C LEU A 43 -8.09 2.95 -11.10
N PRO A 44 -8.48 2.67 -12.35
CA PRO A 44 -9.89 2.51 -12.73
C PRO A 44 -10.65 1.38 -12.02
N ASN A 45 -9.94 0.38 -11.48
CA ASN A 45 -10.51 -0.75 -10.74
C ASN A 45 -10.67 -0.49 -9.23
N GLY A 46 -10.25 0.68 -8.75
CA GLY A 46 -10.26 1.04 -7.33
C GLY A 46 -8.93 0.86 -6.62
N ASP A 47 -7.92 0.27 -7.27
CA ASP A 47 -6.58 0.14 -6.70
C ASP A 47 -5.91 1.51 -6.56
N VAL A 48 -4.90 1.59 -5.69
CA VAL A 48 -4.17 2.82 -5.42
C VAL A 48 -2.68 2.64 -5.69
N LEU A 49 -2.07 3.63 -6.35
CA LEU A 49 -0.62 3.78 -6.46
C LEU A 49 -0.15 4.98 -5.64
N GLU A 50 0.74 4.72 -4.69
CA GLU A 50 1.39 5.76 -3.89
C GLU A 50 2.86 5.92 -4.25
N VAL A 51 3.29 7.16 -4.40
CA VAL A 51 4.68 7.52 -4.69
C VAL A 51 5.23 8.30 -3.50
N PHE A 52 6.33 7.82 -2.94
CA PHE A 52 7.03 8.42 -1.81
C PHE A 52 8.39 8.98 -2.26
N GLY A 53 8.59 10.27 -2.05
CA GLY A 53 9.87 10.96 -2.21
C GLY A 53 10.74 10.83 -0.96
N PRO A 54 12.04 11.18 -1.04
CA PRO A 54 13.01 10.98 0.04
C PRO A 54 12.71 11.78 1.31
N GLN A 55 11.86 12.81 1.24
CA GLN A 55 11.45 13.62 2.40
C GLN A 55 10.44 12.91 3.31
N GLN A 56 9.77 11.87 2.81
CA GLN A 56 8.77 11.12 3.58
C GLN A 56 9.43 10.10 4.49
N SER A 57 9.22 10.22 5.80
CA SER A 57 9.74 9.28 6.80
C SER A 57 8.92 7.99 6.91
N VAL A 58 7.62 8.06 6.58
CA VAL A 58 6.75 6.89 6.52
C VAL A 58 7.23 5.97 5.41
N ASN A 59 7.27 4.66 5.67
CA ASN A 59 7.72 3.66 4.71
C ASN A 59 9.15 3.88 4.18
N ALA A 60 10.05 4.42 5.01
CA ALA A 60 11.46 4.63 4.66
C ALA A 60 12.24 3.33 4.38
N PHE A 61 11.72 2.17 4.81
CA PHE A 61 12.32 0.86 4.55
C PHE A 61 12.11 0.36 3.11
N MET A 62 11.23 1.01 2.32
CA MET A 62 10.94 0.59 0.95
C MET A 62 12.09 0.98 0.01
N ASP A 63 12.84 -0.01 -0.45
CA ASP A 63 13.89 0.14 -1.45
C ASP A 63 13.44 -0.28 -2.86
N HIS A 64 12.29 -0.93 -2.96
CA HIS A 64 11.63 -1.38 -4.18
C HIS A 64 10.11 -1.16 -4.06
N PRO A 65 9.34 -1.28 -5.17
CA PRO A 65 7.89 -1.25 -5.09
C PRO A 65 7.34 -2.35 -4.18
N VAL A 66 6.34 -2.02 -3.37
CA VAL A 66 5.68 -2.94 -2.42
C VAL A 66 4.22 -3.10 -2.80
N ALA A 67 3.76 -4.34 -2.86
CA ALA A 67 2.36 -4.68 -3.14
C ALA A 67 1.56 -4.91 -1.85
N GLY A 68 0.34 -4.38 -1.82
CA GLY A 68 -0.62 -4.53 -0.73
C GLY A 68 -1.77 -5.47 -1.07
N PHE A 69 -2.01 -6.42 -0.19
CA PHE A 69 -3.09 -7.39 -0.30
C PHE A 69 -4.32 -6.95 0.49
N LEU A 70 -5.46 -6.81 -0.17
CA LEU A 70 -6.72 -6.53 0.49
C LEU A 70 -7.19 -7.73 1.31
N VAL A 71 -7.51 -7.50 2.57
CA VAL A 71 -8.11 -8.49 3.48
C VAL A 71 -9.44 -8.00 4.03
N ASP A 72 -10.28 -8.94 4.43
CA ASP A 72 -11.58 -8.69 5.06
C ASP A 72 -11.46 -8.18 6.51
N ASP A 73 -10.50 -8.71 7.26
CA ASP A 73 -10.17 -8.27 8.61
C ASP A 73 -8.64 -8.25 8.81
N ILE A 74 -8.08 -7.04 8.84
CA ILE A 74 -6.63 -6.84 8.97
C ILE A 74 -6.08 -7.28 10.33
N ALA A 75 -6.85 -7.17 11.40
CA ALA A 75 -6.41 -7.58 12.73
C ALA A 75 -6.37 -9.10 12.83
N ALA A 76 -7.42 -9.78 12.34
CA ALA A 76 -7.47 -11.24 12.28
C ALA A 76 -6.40 -11.80 11.33
N ALA A 77 -6.22 -11.19 10.15
CA ALA A 77 -5.20 -11.57 9.17
C ALA A 77 -3.78 -11.47 9.77
N ARG A 78 -3.46 -10.35 10.42
CA ARG A 78 -2.17 -10.16 11.10
C ARG A 78 -1.95 -11.21 12.18
N CYS A 79 -2.92 -11.42 13.07
CA CYS A 79 -2.83 -12.41 14.14
C CYS A 79 -2.58 -13.83 13.60
N GLU A 80 -3.28 -14.23 12.53
CA GLU A 80 -3.09 -15.53 11.88
C GLU A 80 -1.68 -15.67 11.28
N MET A 81 -1.16 -14.61 10.65
CA MET A 81 0.17 -14.59 10.04
C MET A 81 1.29 -14.61 11.08
N GLU A 82 1.17 -13.82 12.16
CA GLU A 82 2.10 -13.83 13.30
C GLU A 82 2.16 -15.21 13.97
N ALA A 83 1.00 -15.86 14.15
CA ALA A 83 0.94 -17.23 14.68
C ALA A 83 1.65 -18.28 13.80
N LYS A 84 1.86 -17.96 12.51
CA LYS A 84 2.60 -18.79 11.55
C LYS A 84 4.06 -18.34 11.36
N GLY A 85 4.54 -17.42 12.20
CA GLY A 85 5.93 -16.96 12.21
C GLY A 85 6.26 -15.85 11.21
N ILE A 86 5.26 -15.17 10.63
CA ILE A 86 5.48 -14.00 9.79
C ILE A 86 5.78 -12.78 10.67
N GLU A 87 6.82 -12.04 10.31
CA GLU A 87 7.26 -10.82 10.99
C GLU A 87 6.57 -9.59 10.40
N PHE A 88 5.82 -8.85 11.24
CA PHE A 88 5.33 -7.52 10.91
C PHE A 88 6.33 -6.46 11.36
N ILE A 89 6.68 -5.54 10.46
CA ILE A 89 7.73 -4.54 10.67
C ILE A 89 7.19 -3.19 11.13
N VAL A 90 5.87 -2.99 11.03
CA VAL A 90 5.16 -1.79 11.49
C VAL A 90 3.87 -2.19 12.21
N PRO A 91 3.32 -1.34 13.10
CA PRO A 91 1.96 -1.56 13.63
C PRO A 91 0.92 -1.47 12.52
N ILE A 92 -0.34 -1.79 12.84
CA ILE A 92 -1.46 -1.41 11.96
C ILE A 92 -1.64 0.09 12.05
N HIS A 93 -1.59 0.76 10.91
CA HIS A 93 -1.83 2.18 10.73
C HIS A 93 -3.21 2.41 10.09
N GLY A 94 -3.73 3.63 10.25
CA GLY A 94 -5.08 4.01 9.81
C GLY A 94 -6.02 4.13 11.01
N ASP A 95 -6.23 5.36 11.47
CA ASP A 95 -7.06 5.64 12.66
C ASP A 95 -8.56 5.50 12.39
N PHE A 96 -8.96 5.54 11.12
CA PHE A 96 -10.35 5.43 10.69
C PHE A 96 -10.71 4.00 10.28
N ASP A 97 -11.98 3.64 10.47
CA ASP A 97 -12.51 2.30 10.16
C ASP A 97 -12.64 2.04 8.64
N ASP A 98 -12.26 2.97 7.77
CA ASP A 98 -12.43 2.88 6.31
C ASP A 98 -11.15 2.53 5.55
N TYR A 99 -9.97 2.78 6.13
CA TYR A 99 -8.69 2.40 5.54
C TYR A 99 -7.63 2.09 6.59
N ARG A 100 -7.03 0.89 6.51
CA ARG A 100 -5.97 0.43 7.41
C ARG A 100 -4.91 -0.34 6.64
N TRP A 101 -3.68 -0.29 7.13
CA TRP A 101 -2.57 -1.01 6.50
C TRP A 101 -1.49 -1.41 7.48
N THR A 102 -0.69 -2.42 7.11
CA THR A 102 0.51 -2.82 7.86
C THR A 102 1.47 -3.61 6.97
N HIS A 103 2.77 -3.47 7.19
CA HIS A 103 3.79 -4.15 6.41
C HIS A 103 4.38 -5.38 7.14
N PHE A 104 4.70 -6.41 6.37
CA PHE A 104 5.30 -7.65 6.85
C PHE A 104 6.39 -8.16 5.90
N ARG A 105 7.29 -9.01 6.41
CA ARG A 105 8.30 -9.72 5.61
C ARG A 105 7.80 -11.12 5.24
N ALA A 106 7.71 -11.43 3.95
CA ALA A 106 7.28 -12.73 3.45
C ALA A 106 8.43 -13.76 3.43
N PRO A 107 8.15 -15.06 3.20
CA PRO A 107 9.17 -16.11 3.20
C PRO A 107 10.27 -15.99 2.13
N ASP A 108 10.03 -15.19 1.09
CA ASP A 108 11.03 -14.86 0.06
C ASP A 108 12.00 -13.73 0.47
N GLY A 109 11.77 -13.13 1.65
CA GLY A 109 12.58 -12.06 2.22
C GLY A 109 12.12 -10.65 1.82
N PHE A 110 11.12 -10.51 0.96
CA PHE A 110 10.61 -9.20 0.55
C PHE A 110 9.53 -8.66 1.50
N VAL A 111 9.31 -7.35 1.41
CA VAL A 111 8.28 -6.65 2.18
C VAL A 111 7.00 -6.55 1.35
N TYR A 112 5.88 -6.83 1.99
CA TYR A 112 4.52 -6.73 1.47
C TYR A 112 3.64 -5.98 2.45
N GLU A 113 2.46 -5.55 1.99
CA GLU A 113 1.47 -4.90 2.82
C GLU A 113 0.19 -5.75 2.94
N LEU A 114 -0.43 -5.74 4.12
CA LEU A 114 -1.86 -6.01 4.26
C LEU A 114 -2.60 -4.69 4.24
N THR A 115 -3.66 -4.61 3.44
CA THR A 115 -4.52 -3.44 3.32
C THR A 115 -5.93 -3.85 3.69
N TYR A 116 -6.66 -2.98 4.36
CA TYR A 116 -8.10 -3.06 4.54
C TYR A 116 -8.70 -1.74 4.08
N SER A 117 -9.76 -1.82 3.29
CA SER A 117 -10.45 -0.63 2.78
C SER A 117 -11.91 -0.92 2.55
N THR A 118 -12.81 -0.12 3.14
CA THR A 118 -14.25 -0.24 2.90
C THR A 118 -14.70 0.39 1.58
N SER A 119 -13.87 1.25 0.98
CA SER A 119 -14.15 1.90 -0.31
C SER A 119 -13.72 1.05 -1.50
N HIS A 120 -12.85 0.06 -1.32
CA HIS A 120 -12.36 -0.76 -2.42
C HIS A 120 -13.45 -1.75 -2.91
N PRO A 121 -13.78 -1.79 -4.22
CA PRO A 121 -14.87 -2.64 -4.73
C PRO A 121 -14.77 -4.12 -4.34
N ALA A 122 -13.55 -4.68 -4.35
CA ALA A 122 -13.30 -6.08 -4.00
C ALA A 122 -13.56 -6.43 -2.51
N ILE A 123 -13.79 -5.46 -1.63
CA ILE A 123 -14.11 -5.76 -0.21
C ILE A 123 -15.46 -6.48 -0.09
N ALA A 124 -16.41 -6.14 -0.97
CA ALA A 124 -17.78 -6.65 -0.97
C ALA A 124 -17.95 -8.04 -1.63
N GLU A 125 -16.90 -8.60 -2.25
CA GLU A 125 -16.91 -9.89 -2.98
C GLU A 125 -16.44 -11.11 -2.14
#